data_AF-A0A1Y5CUW9-F1
#
_entry.id   AF-A0A1Y5CUW9-F1
#
_cell.length_a   1.000
_cell.length_b   1.000
_cell.length_c   1.000
_cell.angle_alpha   90.00
_cell.angle_beta   90.00
_cell.angle_gamma   90.00
#
_symmetry.space_group_name_H-M   'P 1'
#
loop_
_entity.id
_entity.type
_entity.pdbx_description
1 polymer ?
#
loop_
_entity_poly.entity_id
_entity_poly.type
_entity_poly.pdbx_seq_one_letter_code
_entity_poly.pdbx_strand_id
1 'polypeptide(L)'
;MKFNANSLPNGSEQLKQMLLELQQRMENELAEKDVAYQQLLERYNLKLANEYGKKSEKMPGVDEVFNEAELVLDEYDKKLLADSIANVKTKAKPNCTYTGRQRRIYCIGVELLSHIKI
;
A
#
# COMPACT_ATOMS: atom_id res chain seq x y z
N MET A 1 25.70 20.69 -46.22
CA MET A 1 24.89 21.69 -46.95
C MET A 1 25.55 23.05 -46.77
N LYS A 2 25.97 23.75 -47.84
CA LYS A 2 26.48 25.13 -47.73
C LYS A 2 25.32 26.09 -47.95
N PHE A 3 24.91 26.83 -46.93
CA PHE A 3 23.90 27.88 -47.06
C PHE A 3 24.53 29.09 -47.75
N ASN A 4 23.92 29.56 -48.85
CA ASN A 4 24.33 30.77 -49.56
C ASN A 4 23.50 31.95 -49.03
N ALA A 5 24.16 33.06 -48.67
CA ALA A 5 23.49 34.26 -48.19
C ALA A 5 22.45 34.84 -49.17
N ASN A 6 22.68 34.65 -50.48
CA ASN A 6 21.76 35.11 -51.54
C ASN A 6 20.50 34.24 -51.65
N SER A 7 20.42 33.11 -50.95
CA SER A 7 19.24 32.24 -50.92
C SER A 7 18.29 32.57 -49.76
N LEU A 8 18.65 33.54 -48.91
CA LEU A 8 17.81 33.92 -47.78
C LEU A 8 16.67 34.83 -48.25
N PRO A 9 15.49 34.73 -47.61
CA PRO A 9 14.37 35.62 -47.93
C PRO A 9 14.74 37.07 -47.60
N ASN A 10 14.63 37.96 -48.59
CA ASN A 10 14.89 39.40 -48.42
C ASN A 10 13.66 40.17 -47.90
N GLY A 11 12.48 39.54 -47.88
CA GLY A 11 11.22 40.17 -47.44
C GLY A 11 10.95 39.98 -45.95
N SER A 12 10.56 41.06 -45.27
CA SER A 12 10.27 41.04 -43.82
C SER A 12 9.11 40.10 -43.45
N GLU A 13 8.12 39.94 -44.33
CA GLU A 13 6.98 39.03 -44.10
C GLU A 13 7.37 37.55 -44.21
N GLN A 14 8.21 37.20 -45.19
CA GLN A 14 8.71 35.84 -45.38
C GLN A 14 9.61 35.40 -44.20
N LEU A 15 10.42 36.32 -43.67
CA LEU A 15 11.22 36.06 -42.47
C LEU A 15 10.35 35.77 -41.23
N LYS A 16 9.26 36.52 -41.05
CA LYS A 16 8.30 36.28 -39.94
C LYS A 16 7.63 34.92 -40.04
N GLN A 17 7.19 34.53 -41.24
CA GLN A 17 6.57 33.22 -41.47
C GLN A 17 7.54 32.07 -41.16
N MET A 18 8.77 32.16 -41.65
CA MET A 18 9.78 31.12 -41.43
C MET A 18 10.21 31.05 -39.96
N LEU A 19 10.25 32.18 -39.24
CA LEU A 19 10.52 32.21 -37.80
C LEU A 19 9.39 31.54 -37.01
N LEU A 20 8.14 31.83 -37.36
CA LEU A 20 6.98 31.18 -36.75
C LEU A 20 6.99 29.68 -36.99
N GLU A 21 7.30 29.24 -38.20
CA GLU A 21 7.41 27.81 -38.54
C GLU A 21 8.54 27.13 -37.76
N LEU A 22 9.71 27.76 -37.64
CA LEU A 22 10.82 27.26 -36.83
C LEU A 22 10.43 27.13 -35.37
N GLN A 23 9.74 28.13 -34.82
CA GLN A 23 9.26 28.09 -33.45
C GLN A 23 8.28 26.95 -33.22
N GLN A 24 7.31 26.77 -34.13
CA GLN A 24 6.34 25.68 -34.05
C GLN A 24 7.00 24.30 -34.17
N ARG A 25 8.01 24.15 -35.03
CA ARG A 25 8.80 22.91 -35.14
C ARG A 25 9.55 22.60 -33.86
N MET A 26 10.18 23.61 -33.25
CA MET A 26 10.89 23.42 -31.97
C MET A 26 9.94 23.08 -30.84
N GLU A 27 8.77 23.74 -30.76
CA GLU A 27 7.74 23.43 -29.75
C GLU A 27 7.23 21.99 -29.89
N ASN A 28 7.00 21.51 -31.11
CA ASN A 28 6.59 20.14 -31.36
C ASN A 28 7.68 19.13 -30.97
N GLU A 29 8.94 19.38 -31.36
CA GLU A 29 10.06 18.50 -30.99
C GLU A 29 10.24 18.46 -29.47
N LEU A 30 10.12 19.60 -28.80
CA LEU A 30 10.21 19.67 -27.34
C LEU A 30 9.12 18.84 -26.66
N ALA A 31 7.87 18.97 -27.13
CA ALA A 31 6.75 18.19 -26.63
C ALA A 31 6.96 16.67 -26.82
N GLU A 32 7.50 16.24 -27.97
CA GLU A 32 7.83 14.83 -28.21
C GLU A 32 8.91 14.32 -27.26
N LYS A 33 9.96 15.12 -27.02
CA LYS A 33 11.03 14.76 -26.08
C LYS A 33 10.53 14.70 -24.65
N ASP A 34 9.65 15.61 -24.25
CA ASP A 34 9.04 15.62 -22.90
C ASP A 34 8.20 14.36 -22.66
N VAL A 35 7.39 13.96 -23.63
CA VAL A 35 6.60 12.71 -23.55
C VAL A 35 7.54 11.50 -23.44
N ALA A 36 8.57 11.43 -24.27
CA ALA A 36 9.54 10.33 -24.22
C ALA A 36 10.28 10.27 -22.88
N TYR A 37 10.62 11.44 -22.31
CA TYR A 37 11.27 11.55 -21.01
C TYR A 37 10.37 11.09 -19.87
N GLN A 38 9.10 11.51 -19.87
CA GLN A 38 8.11 11.07 -18.88
C GLN A 38 7.91 9.56 -18.89
N GLN A 39 7.81 8.95 -20.08
CA GLN A 39 7.69 7.50 -20.21
C GLN A 39 8.93 6.76 -19.67
N LEU A 40 10.13 7.33 -19.87
CA LEU A 40 11.36 6.76 -19.35
C LEU A 40 11.41 6.83 -17.81
N LEU A 41 11.01 7.96 -17.23
CA LEU A 41 10.91 8.15 -15.78
C LEU A 41 9.94 7.17 -15.14
N GLU A 42 8.75 6.99 -15.74
CA GLU A 42 7.75 6.05 -15.25
C GLU A 42 8.30 4.61 -15.22
N ARG A 43 8.94 4.18 -16.31
CA ARG A 43 9.59 2.85 -16.38
C ARG A 43 10.69 2.68 -15.34
N TYR A 44 11.48 3.72 -15.10
CA TYR A 44 12.53 3.69 -14.09
C TYR A 44 11.97 3.60 -12.67
N ASN A 45 10.96 4.41 -12.36
CA ASN A 45 10.28 4.38 -11.06
C ASN A 45 9.61 3.03 -10.81
N LEU A 46 8.98 2.43 -11.83
CA LEU A 46 8.44 1.06 -11.74
C LEU A 46 9.52 0.02 -11.46
N LYS A 47 10.71 0.13 -12.07
CA LYS A 47 11.84 -0.76 -11.77
C LYS A 47 12.28 -0.62 -10.31
N LEU A 48 12.46 0.60 -9.82
CA LEU A 48 12.81 0.86 -8.43
C LEU A 48 11.75 0.29 -7.47
N ALA A 49 10.47 0.54 -7.73
CA ALA A 49 9.37 0.01 -6.92
C ALA A 49 9.38 -1.52 -6.89
N ASN A 50 9.67 -2.19 -8.02
CA ASN A 50 9.77 -3.64 -8.06
C ASN A 50 11.00 -4.18 -7.31
N GLU A 51 12.14 -3.50 -7.38
CA GLU A 51 13.37 -3.92 -6.69
C GLU A 51 13.30 -3.70 -5.18
N TYR A 52 12.83 -2.51 -4.76
CA TYR A 52 12.76 -2.14 -3.35
C TYR A 52 11.47 -2.60 -2.66
N GLY A 53 10.35 -2.73 -3.38
CA GLY A 53 9.13 -3.32 -2.84
C GLY A 53 9.36 -4.76 -2.38
N LYS A 54 10.06 -5.57 -3.19
CA LYS A 54 10.44 -6.95 -2.82
C LYS A 54 11.41 -7.02 -1.64
N LYS A 55 12.27 -6.00 -1.47
CA LYS A 55 13.21 -5.91 -0.34
C LYS A 55 12.56 -5.35 0.93
N SER A 56 11.43 -4.66 0.80
CA SER A 56 10.73 -4.04 1.93
C SER A 56 9.94 -5.03 2.77
N GLU A 57 9.37 -6.09 2.19
CA GLU A 57 8.64 -7.12 2.96
C GLU A 57 9.57 -8.08 3.70
N LYS A 58 10.81 -8.23 3.23
CA LYS A 58 11.81 -9.08 3.86
C LYS A 58 12.95 -8.22 4.34
N MET A 59 12.80 -7.61 5.50
CA MET A 59 13.97 -7.22 6.28
C MET A 59 14.55 -8.51 6.87
N PRO A 60 15.71 -9.00 6.38
CA PRO A 60 16.34 -10.19 6.95
C PRO A 60 16.73 -9.85 8.39
N GLY A 61 16.04 -10.45 9.36
CA GLY A 61 16.31 -10.25 10.79
C GLY A 61 15.15 -9.66 11.63
N VAL A 62 14.01 -9.28 11.04
CA VAL A 62 12.84 -8.86 11.87
C VAL A 62 12.18 -10.05 12.57
N ASP A 63 12.22 -11.23 11.94
CA ASP A 63 11.60 -12.46 12.46
C ASP A 63 12.48 -13.21 13.49
N GLU A 64 13.69 -12.73 13.77
CA GLU A 64 14.61 -13.40 14.71
C GLU A 64 14.91 -12.59 15.98
N VAL A 65 14.62 -11.28 16.00
CA VAL A 65 15.09 -10.40 17.10
C VAL A 65 14.06 -10.21 18.22
N PHE A 66 12.78 -10.56 17.99
CA PHE A 66 11.71 -10.34 18.99
C PHE A 66 10.77 -11.53 19.21
N ASN A 67 10.99 -12.66 18.55
CA ASN A 67 10.10 -13.82 18.65
C ASN A 67 10.36 -14.69 19.90
N GLU A 68 11.40 -14.40 20.68
CA GLU A 68 11.75 -15.18 21.88
C GLU A 68 10.65 -15.14 22.95
N ALA A 69 10.02 -13.98 23.16
CA ALA A 69 8.95 -13.83 24.13
C ALA A 69 7.64 -14.50 23.67
N GLU A 70 7.34 -14.44 22.36
CA GLU A 70 6.17 -15.11 21.77
C GLU A 70 6.31 -16.63 21.85
N LEU A 71 7.50 -17.17 21.57
CA LEU A 71 7.78 -18.61 21.70
C LEU A 71 7.53 -19.13 23.12
N VAL A 72 7.93 -18.36 24.14
CA VAL A 72 7.69 -18.74 25.54
C VAL A 72 6.20 -18.72 25.86
N LEU A 73 5.46 -17.70 25.44
CA LEU A 73 4.02 -17.60 25.67
C LEU A 73 3.24 -18.72 24.96
N ASP A 74 3.61 -19.05 23.73
CA ASP A 74 3.04 -20.16 22.97
C ASP A 74 3.22 -21.51 23.67
N GLU A 75 4.37 -21.75 24.29
CA GLU A 75 4.61 -22.96 25.08
C GLU A 75 3.74 -23.03 26.33
N TYR A 76 3.50 -21.89 27.00
CA TYR A 76 2.60 -21.83 28.16
C TYR A 76 1.15 -22.07 27.75
N ASP A 77 0.68 -21.46 26.66
CA ASP A 77 -0.68 -21.64 26.16
C ASP A 77 -0.94 -23.09 25.73
N LYS A 78 0.03 -23.74 25.07
CA LYS A 78 -0.07 -25.17 24.72
C LYS A 78 -0.21 -26.05 25.97
N LYS A 79 0.51 -25.74 27.05
CA LYS A 79 0.40 -26.46 28.34
C LYS A 79 -0.96 -26.24 29.00
N LEU A 80 -1.44 -25.00 29.06
CA LEU A 80 -2.76 -24.67 29.62
C LEU A 80 -3.91 -25.34 28.85
N LEU A 81 -3.82 -25.37 27.51
CA LEU A 81 -4.80 -26.06 26.68
C LEU A 81 -4.77 -27.58 26.91
N ALA A 82 -3.59 -28.20 27.03
CA ALA A 82 -3.47 -29.62 27.35
C ALA A 82 -4.04 -29.98 28.72
N ASP A 83 -3.78 -29.15 29.74
CA ASP A 83 -4.30 -29.34 31.10
C ASP A 83 -5.82 -29.17 31.18
N SER A 84 -6.38 -28.26 30.37
CA SER A 84 -7.83 -28.06 30.27
C SER A 84 -8.53 -29.29 29.66
N ILE A 85 -7.92 -29.92 28.65
CA ILE A 85 -8.47 -31.14 28.01
C ILE A 85 -8.38 -32.35 28.95
N ALA A 86 -7.35 -32.42 29.80
CA ALA A 86 -7.23 -33.43 30.84
C ALA A 86 -8.31 -33.28 31.92
N ASN A 87 -8.64 -32.04 32.31
CA ASN A 87 -9.69 -31.74 33.30
C ASN A 87 -11.13 -31.90 32.80
N VAL A 88 -11.37 -31.86 31.48
CA VAL A 88 -12.73 -32.04 30.91
C VAL A 88 -13.18 -33.51 30.94
N LYS A 89 -12.27 -34.47 31.11
CA LYS A 89 -12.63 -35.91 31.18
C LYS A 89 -13.31 -36.35 32.49
N THR A 90 -13.50 -35.46 33.48
CA THR A 90 -14.09 -35.84 34.79
C THR A 90 -15.31 -35.05 35.24
N LYS A 91 -15.91 -34.17 34.43
CA LYS A 91 -17.16 -33.51 34.84
C LYS A 91 -18.31 -33.79 33.88
N ALA A 92 -19.16 -34.71 34.32
CA ALA A 92 -20.46 -35.02 33.75
C ALA A 92 -21.27 -33.75 33.53
N LYS A 93 -21.91 -33.69 32.36
CA LYS A 93 -22.83 -32.65 31.91
C LYS A 93 -24.04 -32.58 32.86
N PRO A 94 -24.37 -31.43 33.48
CA PRO A 94 -25.72 -31.22 33.94
C PRO A 94 -26.61 -30.86 32.74
N ASN A 95 -27.58 -31.74 32.46
CA ASN A 95 -28.69 -31.44 31.55
C ASN A 95 -29.41 -30.17 32.02
N CYS A 96 -29.47 -29.14 31.18
CA CYS A 96 -30.43 -28.06 31.33
C CYS A 96 -31.49 -28.22 30.24
N THR A 97 -32.63 -28.80 30.62
CA THR A 97 -33.82 -28.92 29.78
C THR A 97 -34.50 -27.56 29.68
N TYR A 98 -34.71 -27.13 28.44
CA TYR A 98 -35.38 -25.87 28.10
C TYR A 98 -36.89 -26.02 28.35
N THR A 99 -37.43 -25.34 29.36
CA THR A 99 -38.87 -25.03 29.41
C THR A 99 -39.05 -23.59 29.87
N GLY A 100 -39.88 -22.82 29.15
CA GLY A 100 -40.39 -21.54 29.64
C GLY A 100 -39.87 -20.27 28.96
N ARG A 101 -40.31 -20.03 27.72
CA ARG A 101 -40.81 -18.76 27.18
C ARG A 101 -40.45 -17.46 27.94
N GLN A 102 -39.29 -16.84 27.65
CA GLN A 102 -39.19 -15.38 27.51
C GLN A 102 -37.88 -14.93 26.83
N ARG A 103 -38.06 -14.18 25.73
CA ARG A 103 -37.01 -13.51 24.96
C ARG A 103 -36.32 -12.43 25.81
N ARG A 104 -34.98 -12.42 25.89
CA ARG A 104 -34.10 -11.22 26.04
C ARG A 104 -32.70 -11.63 25.57
N ILE A 105 -32.33 -11.44 24.30
CA ILE A 105 -31.66 -10.25 23.76
C ILE A 105 -31.01 -9.37 24.84
N TYR A 106 -29.68 -9.19 24.72
CA TYR A 106 -28.76 -8.33 25.46
C TYR A 106 -28.27 -8.81 26.84
N CYS A 107 -27.13 -9.53 26.85
CA CYS A 107 -26.23 -9.59 28.02
C CYS A 107 -24.79 -9.14 27.69
N ILE A 108 -24.59 -8.42 26.58
CA ILE A 108 -23.31 -7.75 26.30
C ILE A 108 -23.66 -6.32 25.89
N GLY A 109 -23.44 -5.36 26.79
CA GLY A 109 -23.52 -3.93 26.46
C GLY A 109 -24.37 -3.06 27.37
N VAL A 110 -24.24 -3.15 28.71
CA VAL A 110 -24.62 -2.04 29.62
C VAL A 110 -23.73 -2.03 30.87
N GLU A 111 -22.41 -1.94 30.72
CA GLU A 111 -21.50 -1.68 31.86
C GLU A 111 -20.47 -0.57 31.61
N LEU A 112 -20.52 0.10 30.44
CA LEU A 112 -19.53 1.12 30.06
C LEU A 112 -20.05 2.57 30.02
N LEU A 113 -21.24 2.86 30.56
CA LEU A 113 -21.81 4.23 30.54
C LEU A 113 -22.03 4.90 31.91
N SER A 114 -21.40 4.39 32.98
CA SER A 114 -21.57 4.96 34.34
C SER A 114 -20.34 5.67 34.93
N HIS A 115 -19.26 5.85 34.17
CA HIS A 115 -18.03 6.54 34.63
C HIS A 115 -17.72 7.86 33.92
N ILE A 116 -18.74 8.64 33.56
CA ILE A 116 -18.60 10.07 33.28
C ILE A 116 -19.65 10.80 34.11
N LYS A 117 -19.25 11.28 35.29
CA LYS A 117 -19.98 12.29 36.07
C LYS A 117 -19.13 13.56 36.08
N ILE A 118 -19.70 14.59 35.47
CA ILE A 118 -19.35 16.01 35.64
C ILE A 118 -19.63 16.41 37.09
#